data_AF-A0A425VT08-F1
#
_entry.id   AF-A0A425VT08-F1
#
_cell.length_a   1.000
_cell.length_b   1.000
_cell.length_c   1.000
_cell.angle_alpha   90.00
_cell.angle_beta   90.00
_cell.angle_gamma   90.00
#
_symmetry.space_group_name_H-M   'P 1'
#
loop_
_entity.id
_entity.type
_entity.pdbx_description
1 polymer ?
#
loop_
_entity_poly.entity_id
_entity_poly.type
_entity_poly.pdbx_seq_one_letter_code
_entity_poly.pdbx_strand_id
1 'polypeptide(L)'
;MRLVRLLRGHVREVAAVLALLLVQSLCELSLPRYMSAIVNVGVVGSKAGNMSYLGHMALVMFGFCVGSLVAGALSGLVASRVAAAVSRDLRHDVFKKVMSFSPAEVTRFSQSSLITRCTNDVQQIQNMIVIMLRMVVFAPIMGVVAVVQVLTMGGGL
;
A
#
# COMPACT_ATOMS: atom_id res chain seq x y z
N MET A 1 -5.97 5.99 -18.92
CA MET A 1 -5.57 7.31 -18.35
C MET A 1 -6.71 8.14 -17.72
N ARG A 2 -7.94 7.64 -17.52
CA ARG A 2 -8.99 8.38 -16.79
C ARG A 2 -8.84 8.31 -15.25
N LEU A 3 -8.25 7.24 -14.72
CA LEU A 3 -8.03 7.03 -13.28
C LEU A 3 -7.08 8.06 -12.64
N VAL A 4 -6.02 8.42 -13.35
CA VAL A 4 -5.05 9.43 -12.89
C VAL A 4 -5.71 10.80 -12.73
N ARG A 5 -6.76 11.11 -13.52
CA ARG A 5 -7.53 12.35 -13.35
C ARG A 5 -8.36 12.36 -12.07
N LEU A 6 -8.94 11.22 -11.68
CA LEU A 6 -9.70 11.09 -10.43
C LEU A 6 -8.82 11.32 -9.18
N LEU A 7 -7.53 10.97 -9.26
CA LEU A 7 -6.57 11.14 -8.16
C LEU A 7 -5.89 12.52 -8.13
N ARG A 8 -6.09 13.39 -9.13
CA ARG A 8 -5.43 14.71 -9.20
C ARG A 8 -5.73 15.61 -8.00
N GLY A 9 -6.90 15.47 -7.38
CA GLY A 9 -7.25 16.22 -6.17
C GLY A 9 -6.54 15.74 -4.89
N HIS A 10 -5.93 14.54 -4.92
CA HIS A 10 -5.40 13.86 -3.74
C HIS A 10 -3.89 13.56 -3.85
N VAL A 11 -3.14 14.44 -4.54
CA VAL A 11 -1.71 14.23 -4.81
C VAL A 11 -0.85 14.17 -3.53
N ARG A 12 -1.25 14.89 -2.48
CA ARG A 12 -0.53 14.92 -1.20
C ARG A 12 -0.68 13.60 -0.46
N GLU A 13 -1.88 13.04 -0.48
CA GLU A 13 -2.22 11.77 0.12
C GLU A 13 -1.57 10.60 -0.63
N VAL A 14 -1.54 10.67 -1.97
CA VAL A 14 -0.82 9.68 -2.78
C VAL A 14 0.68 9.73 -2.49
N ALA A 15 1.28 10.92 -2.38
CA ALA A 15 2.67 11.07 -1.98
C ALA A 15 2.94 10.52 -0.56
N ALA A 16 2.01 10.75 0.38
CA ALA A 16 2.11 10.19 1.73
C ALA A 16 2.05 8.65 1.72
N VAL A 17 1.17 8.04 0.92
CA VAL A 17 1.12 6.58 0.74
C VAL A 17 2.44 6.07 0.17
N LEU A 18 3.00 6.71 -0.86
CA LEU A 18 4.28 6.32 -1.45
C LEU A 18 5.42 6.36 -0.42
N ALA A 19 5.50 7.42 0.39
CA ALA A 19 6.50 7.54 1.44
C ALA A 19 6.34 6.45 2.51
N LEU A 20 5.11 6.17 2.95
CA LEU A 20 4.83 5.13 3.94
C LEU A 20 5.17 3.72 3.41
N LEU A 21 4.85 3.44 2.14
CA LEU A 21 5.20 2.17 1.50
C LEU A 21 6.71 2.00 1.34
N LEU A 22 7.46 3.08 1.09
CA LEU A 22 8.92 3.06 1.06
C LEU A 22 9.51 2.75 2.44
N VAL A 23 8.97 3.37 3.50
CA VAL A 23 9.41 3.06 4.88
C VAL A 23 9.09 1.62 5.23
N GLN A 24 7.89 1.15 4.90
CA GLN A 24 7.47 -0.24 5.11
C GLN A 24 8.44 -1.22 4.42
N SER A 25 8.75 -0.99 3.14
CA SER A 25 9.63 -1.87 2.39
C SER A 25 11.04 -1.90 2.94
N LEU A 26 11.60 -0.75 3.34
CA LEU A 26 12.92 -0.67 3.99
C LEU A 26 12.97 -1.45 5.31
N CYS A 27 11.91 -1.38 6.12
CA CYS A 27 11.82 -2.13 7.36
C CYS A 27 11.78 -3.64 7.12
N GLU A 28 10.93 -4.10 6.20
CA GLU A 28 10.80 -5.52 5.87
C GLU A 28 12.11 -6.10 5.32
N LEU A 29 12.76 -5.36 4.44
CA LEU A 29 13.97 -5.81 3.77
C LEU A 29 15.24 -5.71 4.64
N SER A 30 15.17 -4.95 5.74
CA SER A 30 16.25 -4.93 6.75
C SER A 30 16.29 -6.18 7.62
N LEU A 31 15.17 -6.92 7.76
CA LEU A 31 15.08 -8.08 8.66
C LEU A 31 16.10 -9.20 8.36
N PRO A 32 16.31 -9.63 7.10
CA PRO A 32 17.33 -10.63 6.77
C PRO A 32 18.75 -10.26 7.21
N ARG A 33 19.11 -8.97 7.16
CA ARG A 33 20.43 -8.48 7.60
C ARG A 33 20.66 -8.78 9.08
N TYR A 34 19.68 -8.44 9.91
CA TYR A 34 19.75 -8.68 11.35
C TYR A 34 19.65 -10.16 11.69
N MET A 35 18.87 -10.92 10.92
CA MET A 35 18.78 -12.37 11.07
C MET A 35 20.13 -13.04 10.81
N SER A 36 20.84 -12.64 9.74
CA SER A 36 22.21 -13.11 9.46
C SER A 36 23.18 -12.72 10.58
N ALA A 37 23.10 -11.49 11.09
CA ALA A 37 23.94 -11.02 12.19
C ALA A 37 23.70 -11.79 13.50
N ILE A 38 22.46 -12.21 13.78
CA ILE A 38 22.12 -13.07 14.91
C ILE A 38 22.77 -14.44 14.78
N VAL A 39 22.67 -15.07 13.61
CA VAL A 39 23.26 -16.40 13.39
C VAL A 39 24.77 -16.35 13.47
N ASN A 40 25.40 -15.46 12.71
CA ASN A 40 26.86 -15.44 12.56
C ASN A 40 27.58 -14.99 13.84
N VAL A 41 27.08 -13.95 14.51
CA VAL A 41 27.74 -13.38 15.70
C VAL A 41 27.18 -13.95 17.00
N GLY A 42 25.86 -14.09 17.09
CA GLY A 42 25.18 -14.51 18.31
C GLY A 42 25.28 -16.01 18.57
N VAL A 43 25.20 -16.85 17.53
CA VAL A 43 25.14 -18.31 17.64
C VAL A 43 26.48 -18.95 17.27
N VAL A 44 26.99 -18.73 16.06
CA VAL A 44 28.18 -19.43 15.54
C VAL A 44 29.48 -18.88 16.16
N GLY A 45 29.59 -17.56 16.34
CA GLY A 45 30.81 -16.90 16.83
C GLY A 45 31.07 -17.03 18.34
N SER A 46 30.15 -17.58 19.14
CA SER A 46 30.28 -17.63 20.61
C SER A 46 30.16 -19.06 21.14
N LYS A 47 31.23 -19.57 21.79
CA LYS A 47 31.26 -20.92 22.41
C LYS A 47 30.17 -21.16 23.47
N ALA A 48 29.60 -20.10 24.05
CA ALA A 48 28.51 -20.16 25.03
C ALA A 48 27.26 -19.32 24.64
N GLY A 49 27.20 -18.78 23.41
CA GLY A 49 26.16 -17.86 22.95
C GLY A 49 26.22 -16.49 23.64
N ASN A 50 26.28 -15.40 22.86
CA ASN A 50 26.25 -14.06 23.43
C ASN A 50 24.79 -13.62 23.68
N MET A 51 24.22 -14.04 24.83
CA MET A 51 22.82 -13.82 25.18
C MET A 51 22.43 -12.34 25.19
N SER A 52 23.34 -11.45 25.61
CA SER A 52 23.11 -10.00 25.61
C SER A 52 22.98 -9.44 24.19
N TYR A 53 23.86 -9.85 23.28
CA TYR A 53 23.78 -9.47 21.86
C TYR A 53 22.51 -10.00 21.21
N LEU A 54 22.14 -11.26 21.47
CA LEU A 54 20.92 -11.86 20.93
C LEU A 54 19.67 -11.09 21.37
N GLY A 55 19.56 -10.77 22.66
CA GLY A 55 18.44 -10.00 23.20
C GLY A 55 18.35 -8.60 22.61
N HIS A 56 19.47 -7.89 22.47
CA HIS A 56 19.48 -6.56 21.85
C HIS A 56 19.07 -6.63 20.37
N MET A 57 19.59 -7.59 19.62
CA MET A 57 19.30 -7.69 18.19
C MET A 57 17.87 -8.17 17.90
N ALA A 58 17.32 -9.03 18.77
CA ALA A 58 15.90 -9.39 18.74
C ALA A 58 15.00 -8.17 19.00
N LEU A 59 15.36 -7.31 19.96
CA LEU A 59 14.64 -6.06 20.21
C LEU A 59 14.67 -5.12 18.99
N VAL A 60 15.83 -5.02 18.33
CA VAL A 60 15.98 -4.23 17.10
C VAL A 60 15.07 -4.78 15.98
N MET A 61 15.08 -6.10 15.74
CA MET A 61 14.19 -6.73 14.75
C MET A 61 12.71 -6.53 15.07
N PHE A 62 12.34 -6.62 16.35
CA PHE A 62 10.99 -6.31 16.80
C PHE A 62 10.60 -4.86 16.50
N GLY A 63 11.51 -3.91 16.71
CA GLY A 63 11.33 -2.51 16.32
C GLY A 63 11.07 -2.34 14.83
N PHE A 64 11.80 -3.04 13.97
CA PHE A 64 11.55 -3.02 12.51
C PHE A 64 10.20 -3.63 12.13
N CYS A 65 9.78 -4.70 12.79
CA CYS A 65 8.48 -5.33 12.58
C CYS A 65 7.32 -4.40 12.99
N VAL A 66 7.43 -3.73 14.14
CA VAL A 66 6.44 -2.72 14.56
C VAL A 66 6.44 -1.54 13.60
N GLY A 67 7.63 -1.10 13.15
CA GLY A 67 7.76 -0.03 12.16
C GLY A 67 7.07 -0.35 10.84
N SER A 68 7.26 -1.55 10.28
CA SER A 68 6.60 -1.97 9.04
C SER A 68 5.08 -2.10 9.23
N LEU A 69 4.63 -2.64 10.37
CA LEU A 69 3.21 -2.74 10.70
C LEU A 69 2.55 -1.36 10.74
N VAL A 70 3.14 -0.40 11.45
CA VAL A 70 2.61 0.96 11.58
C VAL A 70 2.61 1.67 10.22
N ALA A 71 3.70 1.57 9.46
CA ALA A 71 3.77 2.16 8.12
C ALA A 71 2.72 1.56 7.16
N GLY A 72 2.55 0.24 7.19
CA GLY A 72 1.55 -0.48 6.38
C GLY A 72 0.10 -0.21 6.81
N ALA A 73 -0.16 -0.02 8.10
CA ALA A 73 -1.47 0.37 8.62
C ALA A 73 -1.82 1.81 8.22
N LEU A 74 -0.89 2.75 8.39
CA LEU A 74 -1.08 4.14 8.01
C LEU A 74 -1.27 4.29 6.50
N SER A 75 -0.48 3.59 5.68
CA SER A 75 -0.65 3.60 4.23
C SER A 75 -2.03 3.05 3.83
N GLY A 76 -2.51 2.01 4.51
CA GLY A 76 -3.85 1.45 4.35
C GLY A 76 -4.97 2.42 4.71
N LEU A 77 -4.83 3.16 5.82
CA LEU A 77 -5.80 4.17 6.23
C LEU A 77 -5.87 5.34 5.24
N VAL A 78 -4.72 5.86 4.81
CA VAL A 78 -4.68 6.98 3.84
C VAL A 78 -5.25 6.53 2.49
N ALA A 79 -4.83 5.36 1.97
CA ALA A 79 -5.35 4.83 0.71
C ALA A 79 -6.87 4.61 0.76
N SER A 80 -7.39 4.08 1.87
CA SER A 80 -8.84 3.85 2.05
C SER A 80 -9.61 5.17 2.11
N ARG A 81 -9.07 6.19 2.79
CA ARG A 81 -9.68 7.53 2.84
C ARG A 81 -9.73 8.19 1.46
N VAL A 82 -8.65 8.13 0.69
CA VAL A 82 -8.61 8.65 -0.69
C VAL A 82 -9.61 7.93 -1.59
N ALA A 83 -9.62 6.60 -1.55
CA ALA A 83 -10.57 5.81 -2.34
C ALA A 83 -12.02 6.12 -1.99
N ALA A 84 -12.35 6.25 -0.70
CA ALA A 84 -13.68 6.61 -0.24
C ALA A 84 -14.09 8.03 -0.66
N ALA A 85 -13.15 9.00 -0.62
CA ALA A 85 -13.41 10.36 -1.07
C ALA A 85 -13.72 10.42 -2.56
N VAL A 86 -12.88 9.79 -3.39
CA VAL A 86 -13.10 9.69 -4.84
C VAL A 86 -14.42 9.00 -5.16
N SER A 87 -14.78 7.96 -4.40
CA SER A 87 -16.01 7.21 -4.62
C SER A 87 -17.26 8.00 -4.20
N ARG A 88 -17.16 8.83 -3.16
CA ARG A 88 -18.23 9.75 -2.75
C ARG A 88 -18.55 10.73 -3.88
N ASP A 89 -17.51 11.35 -4.43
CA ASP A 89 -17.65 12.38 -5.48
C ASP A 89 -18.17 11.72 -6.77
N LEU A 90 -17.66 10.54 -7.11
CA LEU A 90 -18.14 9.77 -8.26
C LEU A 90 -19.61 9.34 -8.12
N ARG A 91 -20.04 8.89 -6.93
CA ARG A 91 -21.46 8.56 -6.67
C ARG A 91 -22.34 9.78 -6.89
N HIS A 92 -21.93 10.94 -6.38
CA HIS A 92 -22.68 12.18 -6.56
C HIS A 92 -22.79 12.57 -8.04
N ASP A 93 -21.69 12.52 -8.79
CA ASP A 93 -21.66 12.91 -10.21
C ASP A 93 -22.47 11.96 -11.09
N VAL A 94 -22.33 10.64 -10.87
CA VAL A 94 -23.09 9.62 -11.60
C VAL A 94 -24.57 9.75 -11.28
N PHE A 95 -24.94 9.89 -9.99
CA PHE A 95 -26.34 10.04 -9.59
C PHE A 95 -26.97 11.30 -10.19
N LYS A 96 -26.29 12.44 -10.11
CA LYS A 96 -26.73 13.71 -10.73
C LYS A 96 -26.95 13.55 -12.23
N LYS A 97 -26.07 12.80 -12.91
CA LYS A 97 -26.22 12.53 -14.35
C LYS A 97 -27.42 11.64 -14.64
N VAL A 98 -27.64 10.59 -13.86
CA VAL A 98 -28.80 9.68 -14.02
C VAL A 98 -30.12 10.42 -13.80
N MET A 99 -30.20 11.33 -12.82
CA MET A 99 -31.39 12.14 -12.58
C MET A 99 -31.69 13.16 -13.70
N SER A 100 -30.72 13.46 -14.56
CA SER A 100 -30.93 14.35 -15.72
C SER A 100 -31.44 13.63 -16.96
N PHE A 101 -31.63 12.31 -16.93
CA PHE A 101 -32.08 11.53 -18.08
C PHE A 101 -33.58 11.67 -18.33
N SER A 102 -33.94 11.69 -19.62
CA SER A 102 -35.32 11.59 -20.06
C SER A 102 -35.88 10.16 -19.87
N PRO A 103 -37.21 9.97 -19.84
CA PRO A 103 -37.82 8.65 -19.74
C PRO A 103 -37.36 7.67 -20.84
N ALA A 104 -37.16 8.17 -22.07
CA ALA A 104 -36.66 7.36 -23.18
C ALA A 104 -35.22 6.86 -22.94
N GLU A 105 -34.36 7.67 -22.34
CA GLU A 105 -32.99 7.28 -21.98
C GLU A 105 -32.97 6.28 -20.82
N VAL A 106 -33.84 6.45 -19.83
CA VAL A 106 -33.98 5.49 -18.71
C VAL A 106 -34.40 4.13 -19.23
N THR A 107 -35.35 4.06 -20.16
CA THR A 107 -35.75 2.79 -20.79
C THR A 107 -34.63 2.20 -21.65
N ARG A 108 -33.89 3.03 -22.41
CA ARG A 108 -32.75 2.58 -23.22
C ARG A 108 -31.64 1.95 -22.37
N PHE A 109 -31.30 2.56 -21.23
CA PHE A 109 -30.26 2.03 -20.35
C PHE A 109 -30.76 1.00 -19.34
N SER A 110 -32.07 0.88 -19.14
CA SER A 110 -32.75 0.15 -18.07
C SER A 110 -32.47 0.68 -16.66
N GLN A 111 -33.50 0.70 -15.83
CA GLN A 111 -33.38 1.15 -14.44
C GLN A 111 -32.40 0.30 -13.62
N SER A 112 -32.38 -1.02 -13.83
CA SER A 112 -31.47 -1.94 -13.13
C SER A 112 -30.00 -1.67 -13.47
N SER A 113 -29.66 -1.41 -14.73
CA SER A 113 -28.28 -1.06 -15.11
C SER A 113 -27.84 0.27 -14.48
N LEU A 114 -28.72 1.27 -14.45
CA LEU A 114 -28.42 2.57 -13.85
C LEU A 114 -28.17 2.45 -12.33
N ILE A 115 -28.94 1.60 -11.63
CA ILE A 115 -28.70 1.29 -10.21
C ILE A 115 -27.33 0.64 -10.02
N THR A 116 -26.98 -0.36 -10.83
CA THR A 116 -25.67 -1.05 -10.75
C THR A 116 -24.51 -0.07 -11.00
N ARG A 117 -24.66 0.85 -11.96
CA ARG A 117 -23.66 1.90 -12.25
C ARG A 117 -23.47 2.89 -11.11
N CYS A 118 -24.54 3.26 -10.41
CA CYS A 118 -24.47 4.15 -9.24
C CYS A 118 -23.89 3.47 -7.99
N THR A 119 -23.90 2.14 -7.93
CA THR A 119 -23.57 1.35 -6.73
C THR A 119 -22.33 0.48 -6.97
N ASN A 120 -22.53 -0.70 -7.55
CA ASN A 120 -21.49 -1.72 -7.76
C ASN A 120 -20.30 -1.19 -8.56
N ASP A 121 -20.53 -0.47 -9.65
CA ASP A 121 -19.43 0.03 -10.48
C ASP A 121 -18.57 1.04 -9.69
N VAL A 122 -19.20 1.92 -8.90
CA VAL A 122 -18.46 2.86 -8.04
C VAL A 122 -17.70 2.12 -6.94
N GLN A 123 -18.29 1.07 -6.36
CA GLN A 123 -17.60 0.25 -5.36
C GLN A 123 -16.40 -0.50 -5.96
N GLN A 124 -16.51 -1.02 -7.18
CA GLN A 124 -15.38 -1.64 -7.88
C GLN A 124 -14.27 -0.63 -8.13
N ILE A 125 -14.61 0.60 -8.51
CA ILE A 125 -13.63 1.68 -8.67
C ILE A 125 -12.97 2.00 -7.33
N GLN A 126 -13.72 2.06 -6.23
CA GLN A 126 -13.18 2.26 -4.87
C GLN A 126 -12.12 1.18 -4.54
N ASN A 127 -12.49 -0.09 -4.71
CA ASN A 127 -11.61 -1.21 -4.41
C ASN A 127 -10.37 -1.20 -5.31
N MET A 128 -10.55 -0.90 -6.60
CA MET A 128 -9.45 -0.77 -7.54
C MET A 128 -8.46 0.33 -7.12
N ILE A 129 -8.94 1.49 -6.64
CA ILE A 129 -8.06 2.56 -6.13
C ILE A 129 -7.25 2.06 -4.93
N VAL A 130 -7.87 1.35 -3.98
CA VAL A 130 -7.16 0.78 -2.83
C VAL A 130 -6.08 -0.21 -3.28
N ILE A 131 -6.41 -1.13 -4.18
CA ILE A 131 -5.47 -2.12 -4.72
C ILE A 131 -4.32 -1.44 -5.45
N MET A 132 -4.63 -0.44 -6.28
CA MET A 132 -3.63 0.31 -7.05
C MET A 132 -2.64 1.02 -6.12
N LEU A 133 -3.14 1.75 -5.12
CA LEU A 133 -2.30 2.50 -4.19
C LEU A 133 -1.48 1.62 -3.24
N ARG A 134 -1.97 0.42 -2.88
CA ARG A 134 -1.33 -0.43 -1.87
C ARG A 134 -0.53 -1.60 -2.42
N MET A 135 -1.01 -2.28 -3.44
CA MET A 135 -0.38 -3.51 -3.94
C MET A 135 0.39 -3.25 -5.23
N VAL A 136 -0.25 -2.60 -6.21
CA VAL A 136 0.36 -2.36 -7.53
C VAL A 136 1.55 -1.41 -7.43
N VAL A 137 1.44 -0.37 -6.61
CA VAL A 137 2.52 0.60 -6.36
C VAL A 137 3.59 0.06 -5.41
N PHE A 138 3.24 -0.83 -4.48
CA PHE A 138 4.20 -1.40 -3.54
C PHE A 138 5.18 -2.37 -4.22
N ALA A 139 4.72 -3.18 -5.17
CA ALA A 139 5.58 -4.13 -5.89
C ALA A 139 6.83 -3.49 -6.54
N PRO A 140 6.73 -2.42 -7.35
CA PRO A 140 7.92 -1.77 -7.91
C PRO A 140 8.77 -1.07 -6.85
N ILE A 141 8.17 -0.49 -5.81
CA ILE A 141 8.93 0.12 -4.70
C ILE A 141 9.79 -0.94 -4.01
N MET A 142 9.18 -2.09 -3.66
CA MET A 142 9.89 -3.20 -3.05
C MET A 142 10.99 -3.75 -3.96
N GLY A 143 10.72 -3.88 -5.27
CA GLY A 143 11.72 -4.30 -6.24
C GLY A 143 12.93 -3.36 -6.30
N VAL A 144 12.71 -2.04 -6.35
CA VAL A 144 13.79 -1.05 -6.36
C VAL A 144 14.58 -1.08 -5.04
N VAL A 145 13.89 -1.13 -3.90
CA VAL A 145 14.54 -1.20 -2.58
C VAL A 145 15.38 -2.47 -2.45
N ALA A 146 14.90 -3.60 -2.97
CA ALA A 146 15.63 -4.86 -2.98
C ALA A 146 16.90 -4.81 -3.81
N VAL A 147 16.82 -4.29 -5.04
CA VAL A 147 17.99 -4.13 -5.90
C VAL A 147 19.03 -3.22 -5.23
N VAL A 148 18.60 -2.09 -4.68
CA VAL A 148 19.50 -1.16 -3.96
C VAL A 148 20.14 -1.83 -2.76
N GLN A 149 19.39 -2.60 -1.97
CA GLN A 149 19.92 -3.25 -0.79
C GLN A 149 20.94 -4.35 -1.14
N VAL A 150 20.68 -5.15 -2.18
CA VAL A 150 21.64 -6.16 -2.65
C VAL A 150 22.94 -5.49 -3.14
N LEU A 151 22.83 -4.41 -3.92
CA LEU A 151 24.01 -3.69 -4.43
C LEU A 151 24.83 -3.05 -3.31
N THR A 152 24.17 -2.53 -2.26
CA THR A 152 24.84 -1.90 -1.12
C THR A 152 25.46 -2.89 -0.14
N MET A 153 24.87 -4.08 -0.01
CA MET A 153 25.44 -5.16 0.80
C MET A 153 26.69 -5.79 0.17
N GLY A 154 26.99 -5.46 -1.10
CA GLY A 154 28.11 -6.01 -1.86
C GLY A 154 27.80 -7.45 -2.27
N GLY A 155 28.17 -7.84 -3.49
CA GLY A 155 27.97 -9.18 -4.04
C GLY A 155 28.83 -10.27 -3.37
N GLY A 156 28.77 -10.39 -2.05
CA GLY A 156 29.34 -11.46 -1.26
C GLY A 156 28.25 -12.43 -0.79
N LEU A 157 27.76 -13.24 -1.73
CA LEU A 157 27.56 -14.66 -1.44
C LEU A 157 28.94 -15.33 -1.51
#